data_AF-A0A3Q0IST3-F1
#
_entry.id   AF-A0A3Q0IST3-F1
#
_cell.length_a   1.000
_cell.length_b   1.000
_cell.length_c   1.000
_cell.angle_alpha   90.00
_cell.angle_beta   90.00
_cell.angle_gamma   90.00
#
_symmetry.space_group_name_H-M   'P 1'
#
loop_
_entity.id
_entity.type
_entity.pdbx_description
1 polymer ?
#
loop_
_entity_poly.entity_id
_entity_poly.type
_entity_poly.pdbx_seq_one_letter_code
_entity_poly.pdbx_strand_id
1 'polypeptide(L)'
;MIENVLTPTVFQNALQDYLRNGADLGGTVEPANLWDAFDEVLTEIGGAQYLPPNSTSITGFVDQWVNKPGFPLVTFSRNYSSKVVTVTQQRFLVEKADRDADKTNWTIPLTYTTKTNANFSSRANLFWFDRFKPSVQFSIPENNDWLIANLKEVGFYRVNYDAQNWALIAAQLSANPAQIHLLNRAQILDDAFTLARADLVPYEAALELTRYLKTEKDFIPWYAVWSHIRDLLHTYAQTEVANQMKTYFIDRLEGIFNELGLEDKSTEENMSKLGRSSISLWICNLGHSGCYNQAVAEFRTWIRAPEKSNIPPNIKDAVYCMGIKYGSGEEWTRLWQYYLTTDLASEKIAVMYALGCSQNETVLYDYLSKITDPKSGIRSQDHYIVIRGVLGERPGLRAGLKFLKDKTHSLLEEVKKDELSNAGENLKSIISTVGAGISSKDELNQFTSILTGYQSNPTIGASINKTLTHIQERFTRSANHQKALEKWFGANTPSTTPSPTTPSQSPLPTHPTSHPTHATTQKPSGATGLRQFAPSVMVATALVVLVRFGQS
;
A
#
# COMPACT_ATOMS: atom_id res chain seq x y z
N MET A 1 -14.97 11.87 -6.34
CA MET A 1 -15.91 11.67 -7.47
C MET A 1 -17.13 12.58 -7.45
N ILE A 2 -18.07 12.45 -6.49
CA ILE A 2 -19.33 13.23 -6.47
C ILE A 2 -19.06 14.75 -6.51
N GLU A 3 -18.23 15.26 -5.59
CA GLU A 3 -17.82 16.67 -5.59
C GLU A 3 -17.24 17.15 -6.94
N ASN A 4 -16.47 16.30 -7.63
CA ASN A 4 -15.89 16.66 -8.93
C ASN A 4 -16.95 16.76 -10.04
N VAL A 5 -17.99 15.92 -9.98
CA VAL A 5 -19.12 16.00 -10.91
C VAL A 5 -19.91 17.27 -10.67
N LEU A 6 -20.28 17.54 -9.41
CA LEU A 6 -21.17 18.64 -9.02
C LEU A 6 -20.50 20.01 -8.91
N THR A 7 -19.17 20.05 -8.80
CA THR A 7 -18.34 21.18 -8.35
C THR A 7 -18.26 21.35 -6.81
N PRO A 8 -17.14 21.91 -6.29
CA PRO A 8 -16.98 22.14 -4.85
C PRO A 8 -18.09 23.01 -4.24
N THR A 9 -18.55 24.05 -4.94
CA THR A 9 -19.58 24.96 -4.42
C THR A 9 -20.92 24.25 -4.24
N VAL A 10 -21.40 23.51 -5.25
CA VAL A 10 -22.66 22.77 -5.15
C VAL A 10 -22.56 21.68 -4.08
N PHE A 11 -21.44 20.96 -4.04
CA PHE A 11 -21.20 19.93 -3.04
C PHE A 11 -21.21 20.50 -1.61
N GLN A 12 -20.57 21.65 -1.40
CA GLN A 12 -20.52 22.31 -0.11
C GLN A 12 -21.90 22.80 0.34
N ASN A 13 -22.67 23.42 -0.56
CA ASN A 13 -24.02 23.89 -0.24
C ASN A 13 -24.93 22.71 0.15
N ALA A 14 -24.93 21.63 -0.62
CA ALA A 14 -25.71 20.45 -0.30
C ALA A 14 -25.33 19.81 1.05
N LEU A 15 -24.04 19.83 1.42
CA LEU A 15 -23.61 19.39 2.76
C LEU A 15 -24.07 20.33 3.87
N GLN A 16 -24.11 21.64 3.62
CA GLN A 16 -24.63 22.61 4.61
C GLN A 16 -26.13 22.39 4.85
N ASP A 17 -26.89 22.17 3.79
CA ASP A 17 -28.34 21.92 3.89
C ASP A 17 -28.61 20.56 4.55
N TYR A 18 -27.86 19.52 4.19
CA TYR A 18 -27.90 18.24 4.89
C TYR A 18 -27.67 18.38 6.41
N LEU A 19 -26.66 19.15 6.82
CA LEU A 19 -26.35 19.36 8.24
C LEU A 19 -27.44 20.16 8.96
N ARG A 20 -28.02 21.17 8.32
CA ARG A 20 -29.15 21.95 8.87
C ARG A 20 -30.41 21.10 9.00
N ASN A 21 -30.80 20.42 7.92
CA ASN A 21 -31.95 19.54 7.89
C ASN A 21 -31.80 18.39 8.91
N GLY A 22 -30.59 17.83 9.04
CA GLY A 22 -30.28 16.82 10.06
C GLY A 22 -30.39 17.35 11.50
N ALA A 23 -30.03 18.61 11.74
CA ALA A 23 -30.22 19.25 13.05
C ALA A 23 -31.71 19.42 13.38
N ASP A 24 -32.53 19.79 12.38
CA ASP A 24 -33.98 19.92 12.52
C ASP A 24 -34.65 18.56 12.80
N LEU A 25 -34.06 17.46 12.34
CA LEU A 25 -34.46 16.07 12.64
C LEU A 25 -33.97 15.57 14.01
N GLY A 26 -33.39 16.43 14.86
CA GLY A 26 -32.86 16.03 16.17
C GLY A 26 -31.51 15.29 16.11
N GLY A 27 -30.77 15.45 15.00
CA GLY A 27 -29.41 14.95 14.83
C GLY A 27 -29.29 13.50 14.37
N THR A 28 -30.41 12.80 14.14
CA THR A 28 -30.42 11.44 13.57
C THR A 28 -30.81 11.50 12.11
N VAL A 29 -30.01 10.87 11.24
CA VAL A 29 -30.14 10.93 9.78
C VAL A 29 -29.87 9.56 9.16
N GLU A 30 -30.49 9.31 8.03
CA GLU A 30 -30.30 8.15 7.16
C GLU A 30 -29.53 8.55 5.89
N PRO A 31 -28.93 7.59 5.16
CA PRO A 31 -28.26 7.87 3.89
C PRO A 31 -29.14 8.60 2.87
N ALA A 32 -30.46 8.35 2.88
CA ALA A 32 -31.41 9.04 2.00
C ALA A 32 -31.43 10.57 2.24
N ASN A 33 -31.36 11.01 3.51
CA ASN A 33 -31.39 12.44 3.84
C ASN A 33 -30.20 13.21 3.25
N LEU A 34 -29.05 12.56 3.07
CA LEU A 34 -27.91 13.16 2.39
C LEU A 34 -28.23 13.41 0.91
N TRP A 35 -28.81 12.43 0.23
CA TRP A 35 -29.09 12.55 -1.20
C TRP A 35 -30.27 13.48 -1.50
N ASP A 36 -31.25 13.55 -0.60
CA ASP A 36 -32.35 14.51 -0.68
C ASP A 36 -31.83 15.95 -0.65
N ALA A 37 -30.90 16.28 0.25
CA ALA A 37 -30.28 17.61 0.31
C ALA A 37 -29.49 17.96 -0.97
N PHE A 38 -28.86 16.95 -1.59
CA PHE A 38 -28.18 17.14 -2.88
C PHE A 38 -29.17 17.37 -4.02
N ASP A 39 -30.27 16.62 -4.05
CA ASP A 39 -31.33 16.77 -5.06
C ASP A 39 -32.07 18.11 -4.92
N GLU A 40 -32.26 18.60 -3.69
CA GLU A 40 -32.83 19.92 -3.40
C GLU A 40 -31.97 21.03 -3.99
N VAL A 41 -30.67 21.09 -3.63
CA VAL A 41 -29.74 22.09 -4.17
C VAL A 41 -29.64 22.00 -5.70
N LEU A 42 -29.59 20.78 -6.26
CA LEU A 42 -29.56 20.60 -7.71
C LEU A 42 -30.84 21.10 -8.38
N THR A 43 -31.99 20.93 -7.76
CA THR A 43 -33.27 21.43 -8.25
C THR A 43 -33.29 22.96 -8.23
N GLU A 44 -32.87 23.57 -7.12
CA GLU A 44 -32.83 25.04 -6.95
C GLU A 44 -31.97 25.74 -8.00
N ILE A 45 -30.80 25.18 -8.31
CA ILE A 45 -29.87 25.78 -9.28
C ILE A 45 -30.12 25.37 -10.73
N GLY A 46 -31.16 24.56 -11.01
CA GLY A 46 -31.40 23.99 -12.34
C GLY A 46 -30.26 23.08 -12.81
N GLY A 47 -29.63 22.34 -11.89
CA GLY A 47 -28.39 21.59 -12.04
C GLY A 47 -28.47 20.27 -12.82
N ALA A 48 -29.44 20.11 -13.73
CA ALA A 48 -29.64 18.86 -14.48
C ALA A 48 -28.40 18.43 -15.29
N GLN A 49 -27.54 19.37 -15.71
CA GLN A 49 -26.27 19.10 -16.38
C GLN A 49 -25.25 18.33 -15.54
N TYR A 50 -25.41 18.31 -14.21
CA TYR A 50 -24.52 17.57 -13.31
C TYR A 50 -24.96 16.10 -13.13
N LEU A 51 -26.14 15.74 -13.60
CA LEU A 51 -26.70 14.40 -13.44
C LEU A 51 -26.36 13.50 -14.64
N PRO A 52 -26.42 12.17 -14.47
CA PRO A 52 -26.37 11.26 -15.60
C PRO A 52 -27.47 11.55 -16.63
N PRO A 53 -27.27 11.20 -17.91
CA PRO A 53 -28.28 11.36 -18.94
C PRO A 53 -29.60 10.69 -18.54
N ASN A 54 -30.72 11.41 -18.73
CA ASN A 54 -32.08 10.96 -18.37
C ASN A 54 -32.31 10.70 -16.87
N SER A 55 -31.45 11.22 -15.97
CA SER A 55 -31.70 11.20 -14.53
C SER A 55 -32.29 12.52 -14.05
N THR A 56 -33.23 12.45 -13.11
CA THR A 56 -33.79 13.61 -12.40
C THR A 56 -33.29 13.72 -10.95
N SER A 57 -32.49 12.76 -10.50
CA SER A 57 -31.98 12.65 -9.14
C SER A 57 -30.56 12.09 -9.13
N ILE A 58 -29.77 12.49 -8.14
CA ILE A 58 -28.45 11.94 -7.87
C ILE A 58 -28.52 10.53 -7.26
N THR A 59 -29.64 10.20 -6.62
CA THR A 59 -29.85 8.93 -5.88
C THR A 59 -29.57 7.70 -6.75
N GLY A 60 -30.08 7.67 -7.98
CA GLY A 60 -29.84 6.55 -8.90
C GLY A 60 -28.37 6.39 -9.29
N PHE A 61 -27.59 7.47 -9.30
CA PHE A 61 -26.15 7.43 -9.54
C PHE A 61 -25.39 6.92 -8.32
N VAL A 62 -25.70 7.40 -7.12
CA VAL A 62 -24.95 7.09 -5.89
C VAL A 62 -25.29 5.71 -5.31
N ASP A 63 -26.54 5.25 -5.44
CA ASP A 63 -27.03 3.97 -4.91
C ASP A 63 -26.12 2.79 -5.32
N GLN A 64 -25.82 2.70 -6.61
CA GLN A 64 -24.93 1.68 -7.16
C GLN A 64 -23.47 1.75 -6.66
N TRP A 65 -23.02 2.89 -6.14
CA TRP A 65 -21.65 3.04 -5.59
C TRP A 65 -21.58 2.73 -4.10
N VAL A 66 -22.67 2.99 -3.36
CA VAL A 66 -22.70 2.78 -1.91
C VAL A 66 -23.25 1.40 -1.52
N ASN A 67 -24.17 0.84 -2.32
CA ASN A 67 -24.88 -0.40 -2.00
C ASN A 67 -24.40 -1.62 -2.79
N LYS A 68 -23.42 -1.46 -3.71
CA LYS A 68 -22.82 -2.59 -4.44
C LYS A 68 -21.33 -2.71 -4.13
N PRO A 69 -20.85 -3.91 -3.74
CA PRO A 69 -19.45 -4.08 -3.41
C PRO A 69 -18.55 -4.03 -4.66
N GLY A 70 -17.35 -3.48 -4.49
CA GLY A 70 -16.34 -3.39 -5.55
C GLY A 70 -16.45 -2.12 -6.37
N PHE A 71 -15.77 -2.10 -7.52
CA PHE A 71 -15.69 -0.95 -8.43
C PHE A 71 -15.41 -1.43 -9.87
N PRO A 72 -15.67 -0.60 -10.89
CA PRO A 72 -15.44 -0.99 -12.27
C PRO A 72 -13.97 -0.84 -12.70
N LEU A 73 -13.57 -1.71 -13.61
CA LEU A 73 -12.51 -1.47 -14.58
C LEU A 73 -13.13 -0.89 -15.84
N VAL A 74 -12.61 0.25 -16.31
CA VAL A 74 -13.02 0.89 -17.55
C VAL A 74 -11.92 0.71 -18.59
N THR A 75 -12.24 0.10 -19.73
CA THR A 75 -11.28 -0.18 -20.81
C THR A 75 -11.53 0.75 -21.99
N PHE A 76 -10.52 1.53 -22.36
CA PHE A 76 -10.52 2.39 -23.56
C PHE A 76 -9.77 1.67 -24.68
N SER A 77 -10.51 1.18 -25.68
CA SER A 77 -9.94 0.49 -26.85
C SER A 77 -9.98 1.40 -28.07
N ARG A 78 -8.83 1.70 -28.66
CA ARG A 78 -8.74 2.58 -29.83
C ARG A 78 -8.65 1.79 -31.12
N ASN A 79 -9.49 2.15 -32.09
CA ASN A 79 -9.28 1.80 -33.48
C ASN A 79 -8.56 2.97 -34.17
N TYR A 80 -7.26 2.83 -34.35
CA TYR A 80 -6.41 3.86 -34.94
C TYR A 80 -6.71 4.11 -36.43
N SER A 81 -7.27 3.15 -37.15
CA SER A 81 -7.65 3.35 -38.56
C SER A 81 -8.92 4.19 -38.69
N SER A 82 -9.96 3.85 -37.93
CA SER A 82 -11.24 4.56 -37.94
C SER A 82 -11.29 5.77 -37.01
N LYS A 83 -10.26 5.99 -36.19
CA LYS A 83 -10.15 7.09 -35.21
C LYS A 83 -11.22 7.03 -34.11
N VAL A 84 -11.79 5.86 -33.87
CA VAL A 84 -12.86 5.65 -32.87
C VAL A 84 -12.28 5.00 -31.62
N VAL A 85 -12.64 5.54 -30.46
CA VAL A 85 -12.43 4.92 -29.15
C VAL A 85 -13.71 4.25 -28.70
N THR A 86 -13.63 2.98 -28.33
CA THR A 86 -14.71 2.23 -27.70
C THR A 86 -14.38 2.02 -26.23
N VAL A 87 -15.28 2.44 -25.35
CA VAL A 87 -15.16 2.32 -23.90
C VAL A 87 -16.10 1.23 -23.41
N THR A 88 -15.54 0.26 -22.69
CA THR A 88 -16.30 -0.82 -22.03
C THR A 88 -16.03 -0.81 -20.53
N GLN A 89 -16.91 -1.45 -19.77
CA GLN A 89 -16.75 -1.61 -18.32
C GLN A 89 -17.04 -3.04 -17.89
N GLN A 90 -16.45 -3.42 -16.77
CA GLN A 90 -16.75 -4.64 -16.03
C GLN A 90 -16.33 -4.43 -14.58
N ARG A 91 -16.85 -5.22 -13.64
CA ARG A 91 -16.32 -5.21 -12.27
C ARG A 91 -14.85 -5.62 -12.25
N PHE A 92 -14.02 -4.86 -11.55
CA PHE A 92 -12.64 -5.26 -11.33
C PHE A 92 -12.57 -6.36 -10.26
N LEU A 93 -12.16 -7.55 -10.68
CA LEU A 93 -11.83 -8.68 -9.83
C LEU A 93 -10.52 -9.28 -10.31
N VAL A 94 -9.69 -9.69 -9.36
CA VAL A 94 -8.36 -10.25 -9.61
C VAL A 94 -8.49 -11.65 -10.20
N GLU A 95 -9.40 -12.46 -9.66
CA GLU A 95 -9.65 -13.82 -10.15
C GLU A 95 -10.50 -13.80 -11.42
N LYS A 96 -9.99 -14.42 -12.50
CA LYS A 96 -10.64 -14.45 -13.80
C LYS A 96 -12.03 -15.10 -13.77
N ALA A 97 -12.18 -16.20 -13.03
CA ALA A 97 -13.44 -16.95 -12.97
C ALA A 97 -14.57 -16.09 -12.39
N ASP A 98 -14.30 -15.40 -11.27
CA ASP A 98 -15.27 -14.51 -10.62
C ASP A 98 -15.60 -13.31 -11.51
N ARG A 99 -14.57 -12.73 -12.14
CA ARG A 99 -14.71 -11.60 -13.08
C ARG A 99 -15.63 -11.94 -14.25
N ASP A 100 -15.43 -13.10 -14.88
CA ASP A 100 -16.19 -13.49 -16.07
C ASP A 100 -17.65 -13.83 -15.74
N ALA A 101 -17.92 -14.29 -14.52
CA ALA A 101 -19.26 -14.58 -14.01
C ALA A 101 -20.03 -13.31 -13.62
N ASP A 102 -19.34 -12.23 -13.20
CA ASP A 102 -19.96 -10.98 -12.77
C ASP A 102 -20.55 -10.19 -13.96
N LYS A 103 -21.66 -9.48 -13.72
CA LYS A 103 -22.39 -8.65 -14.70
C LYS A 103 -22.74 -7.27 -14.13
N THR A 104 -22.09 -6.88 -13.03
CA THR A 104 -22.32 -5.62 -12.34
C THR A 104 -21.76 -4.48 -13.17
N ASN A 105 -22.61 -3.52 -13.50
CA ASN A 105 -22.26 -2.29 -14.21
C ASN A 105 -22.68 -1.06 -13.40
N TRP A 106 -21.90 0.00 -13.56
CA TRP A 106 -22.08 1.31 -12.94
C TRP A 106 -22.32 2.39 -13.98
N THR A 107 -23.10 3.39 -13.61
CA THR A 107 -23.15 4.67 -14.31
C THR A 107 -21.93 5.49 -13.86
N ILE A 108 -21.01 5.79 -14.78
CA ILE A 108 -19.67 6.31 -14.44
C ILE A 108 -19.44 7.68 -15.10
N PRO A 109 -19.05 8.72 -14.35
CA PRO A 109 -18.52 9.96 -14.92
C PRO A 109 -17.08 9.71 -15.37
N LEU A 110 -16.85 9.77 -16.68
CA LEU A 110 -15.55 9.54 -17.31
C LEU A 110 -14.94 10.86 -17.78
N THR A 111 -13.62 10.96 -17.65
CA THR A 111 -12.84 12.10 -18.17
C THR A 111 -11.66 11.57 -18.94
N TYR A 112 -11.19 12.34 -19.92
CA TYR A 112 -10.00 11.98 -20.68
C TYR A 112 -9.29 13.20 -21.25
N THR A 113 -8.03 13.02 -21.60
CA THR A 113 -7.24 13.98 -22.36
C THR A 113 -6.32 13.25 -23.33
N THR A 114 -5.81 13.98 -24.32
CA THR A 114 -4.88 13.47 -25.34
C THR A 114 -3.62 14.32 -25.38
N LYS A 115 -2.56 13.83 -26.01
CA LYS A 115 -1.29 14.55 -26.11
C LYS A 115 -1.42 15.95 -26.74
N THR A 116 -2.10 16.06 -27.88
CA THR A 116 -2.22 17.32 -28.64
C THR A 116 -3.09 18.33 -27.91
N ASN A 117 -4.13 17.88 -27.21
CA ASN A 117 -5.06 18.73 -26.45
C ASN A 117 -4.94 18.46 -24.95
N ALA A 118 -3.70 18.40 -24.45
CA ALA A 118 -3.41 18.05 -23.07
C ALA A 118 -4.05 19.04 -22.09
N ASN A 119 -5.00 18.55 -21.31
CA ASN A 119 -5.71 19.28 -20.27
C ASN A 119 -6.06 18.31 -19.15
N PHE A 120 -5.29 18.37 -18.06
CA PHE A 120 -5.47 17.53 -16.88
C PHE A 120 -6.41 18.16 -15.84
N SER A 121 -7.25 19.12 -16.22
CA SER A 121 -8.39 19.51 -15.39
C SER A 121 -9.25 18.28 -15.11
N SER A 122 -9.64 18.08 -13.85
CA SER A 122 -10.37 16.89 -13.41
C SER A 122 -11.77 16.75 -14.02
N ARG A 123 -12.22 17.73 -14.80
CA ARG A 123 -13.48 17.74 -15.56
C ARG A 123 -13.30 17.90 -17.06
N ALA A 124 -12.06 17.87 -17.58
CA ALA A 124 -11.82 17.98 -19.01
C ALA A 124 -12.41 16.77 -19.75
N ASN A 125 -13.11 17.05 -20.85
CA ASN A 125 -13.86 16.08 -21.65
C ASN A 125 -14.72 15.14 -20.78
N LEU A 126 -15.43 15.67 -19.79
CA LEU A 126 -16.33 14.90 -18.95
C LEU A 126 -17.51 14.36 -19.77
N PHE A 127 -17.77 13.05 -19.68
CA PHE A 127 -18.91 12.39 -20.30
C PHE A 127 -19.38 11.21 -19.41
N TRP A 128 -20.59 10.72 -19.67
CA TRP A 128 -21.18 9.65 -18.88
C TRP A 128 -21.15 8.30 -19.60
N PHE A 129 -20.75 7.26 -18.88
CA PHE A 129 -21.03 5.87 -19.25
C PHE A 129 -22.28 5.41 -18.52
N ASP A 130 -23.40 5.27 -19.23
CA ASP A 130 -24.63 4.66 -18.74
C ASP A 130 -24.48 3.14 -18.56
N ARG A 131 -24.76 2.63 -17.34
CA ARG A 131 -24.67 1.21 -16.98
C ARG A 131 -25.50 0.26 -17.85
N PHE A 132 -26.53 0.76 -18.51
CA PHE A 132 -27.40 -0.04 -19.38
C PHE A 132 -26.85 -0.16 -20.81
N LYS A 133 -25.79 0.58 -21.15
CA LYS A 133 -25.12 0.48 -22.45
C LYS A 133 -23.99 -0.54 -22.39
N PRO A 134 -23.77 -1.33 -23.46
CA PRO A 134 -22.64 -2.25 -23.51
C PRO A 134 -21.30 -1.50 -23.72
N SER A 135 -21.34 -0.34 -24.37
CA SER A 135 -20.17 0.51 -24.60
C SER A 135 -20.57 1.96 -24.87
N VAL A 136 -19.59 2.85 -24.79
CA VAL A 136 -19.67 4.25 -25.24
C VAL A 136 -18.58 4.49 -26.28
N GLN A 137 -18.85 5.30 -27.30
CA GLN A 137 -17.90 5.62 -28.36
C GLN A 137 -17.73 7.12 -28.55
N PHE A 138 -16.51 7.52 -28.88
CA PHE A 138 -16.16 8.88 -29.30
C PHE A 138 -14.95 8.84 -30.25
N SER A 139 -14.67 9.96 -30.92
CA SER A 139 -13.60 10.03 -31.93
C SER A 139 -12.38 10.79 -31.42
N ILE A 140 -11.18 10.31 -31.75
CA ILE A 140 -9.90 11.00 -31.54
C ILE A 140 -9.16 11.02 -32.89
N PRO A 141 -8.98 12.19 -33.51
CA PRO A 141 -8.43 12.26 -34.86
C PRO A 141 -6.95 11.89 -34.96
N GLU A 142 -6.18 12.04 -33.87
CA GLU A 142 -4.73 11.81 -33.82
C GLU A 142 -4.37 10.38 -33.41
N ASN A 143 -3.67 9.66 -34.29
CA ASN A 143 -3.27 8.27 -34.05
C ASN A 143 -2.02 8.10 -33.17
N ASN A 144 -1.15 9.13 -33.15
CA ASN A 144 0.12 9.10 -32.42
C ASN A 144 0.02 9.76 -31.03
N ASP A 145 -1.16 10.27 -30.67
CA ASP A 145 -1.43 10.80 -29.35
C ASP A 145 -1.71 9.66 -28.40
N TRP A 146 -1.13 9.69 -27.20
CA TRP A 146 -1.68 8.90 -26.10
C TRP A 146 -3.04 9.47 -25.69
N LEU A 147 -3.91 8.61 -25.17
CA LEU A 147 -5.09 8.99 -24.39
C LEU A 147 -4.87 8.59 -22.94
N ILE A 148 -5.18 9.49 -22.01
CA ILE A 148 -5.21 9.23 -20.56
C ILE A 148 -6.60 9.56 -20.05
N ALA A 149 -7.21 8.61 -19.33
CA ALA A 149 -8.52 8.76 -18.71
C ALA A 149 -8.44 8.83 -17.19
N ASN A 150 -9.56 9.18 -16.55
CA ASN A 150 -9.67 9.43 -15.11
C ASN A 150 -8.70 10.52 -14.63
N LEU A 151 -8.86 11.72 -15.17
CA LEU A 151 -7.95 12.85 -14.89
C LEU A 151 -7.87 13.14 -13.39
N LYS A 152 -6.65 13.14 -12.86
CA LYS A 152 -6.31 13.25 -11.44
C LYS A 152 -6.91 12.15 -10.53
N GLU A 153 -7.30 11.01 -11.10
CA GLU A 153 -7.83 9.85 -10.36
C GLU A 153 -9.07 10.18 -9.50
N VAL A 154 -9.88 11.15 -9.93
CA VAL A 154 -11.05 11.63 -9.15
C VAL A 154 -12.22 10.65 -9.17
N GLY A 155 -12.28 9.78 -10.18
CA GLY A 155 -13.27 8.73 -10.33
C GLY A 155 -12.83 7.44 -9.64
N PHE A 156 -13.77 6.76 -8.98
CA PHE A 156 -13.49 5.54 -8.23
C PHE A 156 -13.52 4.30 -9.14
N TYR A 157 -12.62 4.27 -10.13
CA TYR A 157 -12.50 3.19 -11.11
C TYR A 157 -11.07 3.09 -11.63
N ARG A 158 -10.69 1.88 -12.06
CA ARG A 158 -9.40 1.64 -12.71
C ARG A 158 -9.52 1.80 -14.21
N VAL A 159 -8.41 2.13 -14.87
CA VAL A 159 -8.38 2.32 -16.32
C VAL A 159 -7.46 1.30 -16.99
N ASN A 160 -7.98 0.65 -18.03
CA ASN A 160 -7.17 -0.12 -18.97
C ASN A 160 -7.20 0.53 -20.36
N TYR A 161 -6.13 0.31 -21.11
CA TYR A 161 -6.00 0.76 -22.49
C TYR A 161 -5.58 -0.39 -23.40
N ASP A 162 -5.76 -0.22 -24.71
CA ASP A 162 -5.12 -1.10 -25.69
C ASP A 162 -3.57 -1.01 -25.62
N ALA A 163 -2.90 -2.05 -26.12
CA ALA A 163 -1.45 -2.19 -26.04
C ALA A 163 -0.69 -1.02 -26.70
N GLN A 164 -1.21 -0.49 -27.82
CA GLN A 164 -0.59 0.65 -28.50
C GLN A 164 -0.69 1.92 -27.64
N ASN A 165 -1.82 2.16 -26.97
CA ASN A 165 -1.97 3.32 -26.10
C ASN A 165 -1.08 3.23 -24.86
N TRP A 166 -0.96 2.03 -24.25
CA TRP A 166 0.02 1.80 -23.17
C TRP A 166 1.45 2.12 -23.62
N ALA A 167 1.84 1.70 -24.84
CA ALA A 167 3.16 2.01 -25.39
C ALA A 167 3.35 3.52 -25.65
N LEU A 168 2.32 4.23 -26.12
CA LEU A 168 2.36 5.69 -26.31
C LEU A 168 2.53 6.44 -24.98
N ILE A 169 1.87 5.98 -23.91
CA ILE A 169 2.05 6.51 -22.56
C ILE A 169 3.47 6.26 -22.07
N ALA A 170 4.00 5.04 -22.20
CA ALA A 170 5.37 4.69 -21.79
C ALA A 170 6.42 5.53 -22.52
N ALA A 171 6.23 5.76 -23.82
CA ALA A 171 7.09 6.63 -24.61
C ALA A 171 7.03 8.09 -24.14
N GLN A 172 5.84 8.62 -23.82
CA GLN A 172 5.70 9.96 -23.27
C GLN A 172 6.39 10.11 -21.92
N LEU A 173 6.16 9.17 -21.00
CA LEU A 173 6.77 9.19 -19.67
C LEU A 173 8.30 9.17 -19.75
N SER A 174 8.85 8.36 -20.65
CA SER A 174 10.31 8.26 -20.86
C SER A 174 10.89 9.52 -21.50
N ALA A 175 10.16 10.16 -22.42
CA ALA A 175 10.63 11.34 -23.13
C ALA A 175 10.49 12.63 -22.31
N ASN A 176 9.32 12.83 -21.68
CA ASN A 176 9.02 13.99 -20.85
C ASN A 176 7.85 13.67 -19.89
N PRO A 177 8.14 13.20 -18.67
CA PRO A 177 7.09 12.81 -17.72
C PRO A 177 6.29 14.01 -17.21
N ALA A 178 6.85 15.22 -17.21
CA ALA A 178 6.17 16.43 -16.73
C ALA A 178 4.95 16.83 -17.59
N GLN A 179 4.81 16.29 -18.81
CA GLN A 179 3.63 16.48 -19.64
C GLN A 179 2.40 15.72 -19.14
N ILE A 180 2.58 14.73 -18.26
CA ILE A 180 1.50 13.98 -17.62
C ILE A 180 1.41 14.44 -16.17
N HIS A 181 0.21 14.82 -15.74
CA HIS A 181 -0.03 15.29 -14.38
C HIS A 181 0.41 14.25 -13.35
N LEU A 182 1.02 14.72 -12.26
CA LEU A 182 1.57 13.91 -11.15
C LEU A 182 0.66 12.74 -10.73
N LEU A 183 -0.60 13.05 -10.38
CA LEU A 183 -1.58 12.04 -9.97
C LEU A 183 -1.89 11.01 -11.06
N ASN A 184 -1.90 11.40 -12.33
CA ASN A 184 -2.11 10.44 -13.41
C ASN A 184 -0.88 9.57 -13.66
N ARG A 185 0.35 10.05 -13.43
CA ARG A 185 1.55 9.20 -13.48
C ARG A 185 1.49 8.10 -12.41
N ALA A 186 1.07 8.47 -11.20
CA ALA A 186 0.85 7.52 -10.10
C ALA A 186 -0.26 6.52 -10.41
N GLN A 187 -1.41 7.00 -10.88
CA GLN A 187 -2.53 6.15 -11.32
C GLN A 187 -2.09 5.17 -12.42
N ILE A 188 -1.37 5.65 -13.45
CA ILE A 188 -0.89 4.82 -14.56
C ILE A 188 -0.04 3.65 -14.07
N LEU A 189 0.88 3.89 -13.13
CA LEU A 189 1.70 2.84 -12.54
C LEU A 189 0.87 1.87 -11.69
N ASP A 190 0.00 2.39 -10.81
CA ASP A 190 -0.84 1.54 -9.95
C ASP A 190 -1.82 0.68 -10.76
N ASP A 191 -2.50 1.27 -11.75
CA ASP A 191 -3.41 0.58 -12.65
C ASP A 191 -2.67 -0.49 -13.47
N ALA A 192 -1.53 -0.16 -14.09
CA ALA A 192 -0.81 -1.12 -14.92
C ALA A 192 -0.33 -2.35 -14.12
N PHE A 193 0.23 -2.17 -12.93
CA PHE A 193 0.67 -3.29 -12.09
C PHE A 193 -0.50 -4.08 -11.50
N THR A 194 -1.58 -3.40 -11.12
CA THR A 194 -2.80 -4.06 -10.64
C THR A 194 -3.46 -4.91 -11.74
N LEU A 195 -3.50 -4.39 -12.97
CA LEU A 195 -4.03 -5.11 -14.13
C LEU A 195 -3.11 -6.25 -14.56
N ALA A 196 -1.79 -6.09 -14.44
CA ALA A 196 -0.84 -7.16 -14.69
C ALA A 196 -1.00 -8.31 -13.70
N ARG A 197 -1.20 -7.99 -12.42
CA ARG A 197 -1.53 -8.98 -11.39
C ARG A 197 -2.87 -9.69 -11.65
N ALA A 198 -3.78 -9.13 -12.43
CA ALA A 198 -5.08 -9.70 -12.75
C ALA A 198 -5.14 -10.37 -14.14
N ASP A 199 -3.99 -10.60 -14.78
CA ASP A 199 -3.87 -11.18 -16.13
C ASP A 199 -4.58 -10.36 -17.23
N LEU A 200 -4.75 -9.05 -17.02
CA LEU A 200 -5.43 -8.15 -17.97
C LEU A 200 -4.46 -7.35 -18.84
N VAL A 201 -3.22 -7.19 -18.37
CA VAL A 201 -2.11 -6.51 -19.05
C VAL A 201 -0.85 -7.36 -18.87
N PRO A 202 0.02 -7.53 -19.88
CA PRO A 202 1.29 -8.23 -19.67
C PRO A 202 2.18 -7.47 -18.67
N TYR A 203 2.89 -8.19 -17.79
CA TYR A 203 3.83 -7.56 -16.85
C TYR A 203 4.90 -6.74 -17.56
N GLU A 204 5.31 -7.15 -18.77
CA GLU A 204 6.25 -6.40 -19.60
C GLU A 204 5.73 -4.98 -19.88
N ALA A 205 4.44 -4.82 -20.22
CA ALA A 205 3.87 -3.50 -20.47
C ALA A 205 3.87 -2.62 -19.21
N ALA A 206 3.58 -3.20 -18.04
CA ALA A 206 3.68 -2.49 -16.76
C ALA A 206 5.14 -2.12 -16.43
N LEU A 207 6.10 -3.00 -16.72
CA LEU A 207 7.52 -2.78 -16.48
C LEU A 207 8.12 -1.73 -17.42
N GLU A 208 7.67 -1.65 -18.68
CA GLU A 208 8.05 -0.59 -19.60
C GLU A 208 7.72 0.81 -19.04
N LEU A 209 6.59 0.95 -18.33
CA LEU A 209 6.22 2.19 -17.65
C LEU A 209 7.16 2.54 -16.48
N THR A 210 7.93 1.60 -15.94
CA THR A 210 8.87 1.91 -14.84
C THR A 210 10.19 2.50 -15.31
N ARG A 211 10.48 2.48 -16.63
CA ARG A 211 11.78 2.97 -17.15
C ARG A 211 12.03 4.42 -16.81
N TYR A 212 10.99 5.26 -16.90
CA TYR A 212 11.12 6.69 -16.64
C TYR A 212 11.36 7.02 -15.16
N LEU A 213 11.09 6.09 -14.23
CA LEU A 213 11.23 6.32 -12.79
C LEU A 213 12.65 6.73 -12.39
N LYS A 214 13.66 6.40 -13.19
CA LYS A 214 15.04 6.90 -13.04
C LYS A 214 15.13 8.43 -13.00
N THR A 215 14.18 9.10 -13.64
CA THR A 215 14.09 10.57 -13.74
C THR A 215 12.88 11.15 -12.99
N GLU A 216 12.08 10.30 -12.34
CA GLU A 216 10.93 10.75 -11.55
C GLU A 216 11.41 11.33 -10.22
N LYS A 217 11.07 12.60 -10.01
CA LYS A 217 11.46 13.37 -8.83
C LYS A 217 10.37 13.44 -7.79
N ASP A 218 9.12 13.27 -8.21
CA ASP A 218 8.00 13.31 -7.30
C ASP A 218 7.87 11.98 -6.55
N PHE A 219 7.59 12.07 -5.26
CA PHE A 219 7.43 10.89 -4.41
C PHE A 219 6.17 10.07 -4.73
N ILE A 220 5.08 10.73 -5.18
CA ILE A 220 3.77 10.10 -5.31
C ILE A 220 3.75 8.91 -6.31
N PRO A 221 4.36 9.00 -7.50
CA PRO A 221 4.41 7.87 -8.44
C PRO A 221 5.25 6.70 -7.93
N TRP A 222 6.33 6.99 -7.19
CA TRP A 222 7.11 5.97 -6.48
C TRP A 222 6.28 5.24 -5.42
N TYR A 223 5.51 5.99 -4.64
CA TYR A 223 4.61 5.42 -3.63
C TYR A 223 3.54 4.52 -4.25
N ALA A 224 2.96 4.92 -5.38
CA ALA A 224 1.96 4.15 -6.11
C ALA A 224 2.49 2.78 -6.55
N VAL A 225 3.74 2.71 -7.03
CA VAL A 225 4.30 1.45 -7.56
C VAL A 225 5.02 0.59 -6.50
N TRP A 226 5.47 1.18 -5.39
CA TRP A 226 6.30 0.48 -4.41
C TRP A 226 5.65 -0.77 -3.81
N SER A 227 4.35 -0.72 -3.52
CA SER A 227 3.61 -1.87 -2.97
C SER A 227 3.65 -3.07 -3.92
N HIS A 228 3.52 -2.83 -5.22
CA HIS A 228 3.60 -3.85 -6.28
C HIS A 228 5.01 -4.41 -6.43
N ILE A 229 6.03 -3.55 -6.36
CA ILE A 229 7.44 -3.97 -6.38
C ILE A 229 7.72 -4.89 -5.20
N ARG A 230 7.29 -4.49 -4.00
CA ARG A 230 7.46 -5.30 -2.79
C ARG A 230 6.75 -6.64 -2.94
N ASP A 231 5.51 -6.67 -3.41
CA ASP A 231 4.75 -7.90 -3.61
C ASP A 231 5.45 -8.85 -4.61
N LEU A 232 6.01 -8.33 -5.70
CA LEU A 232 6.81 -9.10 -6.65
C LEU A 232 8.09 -9.65 -6.00
N LEU A 233 8.83 -8.83 -5.28
CA LEU A 233 10.04 -9.26 -4.56
C LEU A 233 9.75 -10.36 -3.54
N HIS A 234 8.61 -10.30 -2.85
CA HIS A 234 8.18 -11.35 -1.92
C HIS A 234 7.78 -12.62 -2.67
N THR A 235 6.98 -12.49 -3.73
CA THR A 235 6.49 -13.62 -4.53
C THR A 235 7.65 -14.41 -5.14
N TYR A 236 8.67 -13.73 -5.65
CA TYR A 236 9.80 -14.32 -6.34
C TYR A 236 11.07 -14.43 -5.47
N ALA A 237 10.95 -14.28 -4.14
CA ALA A 237 12.08 -14.16 -3.21
C ALA A 237 13.11 -15.31 -3.27
N GLN A 238 12.70 -16.51 -3.71
CA GLN A 238 13.56 -17.69 -3.85
C GLN A 238 14.07 -17.93 -5.28
N THR A 239 13.94 -16.95 -6.17
CA THR A 239 14.34 -17.06 -7.58
C THR A 239 15.39 -16.01 -7.94
N GLU A 240 16.15 -16.25 -9.00
CA GLU A 240 17.19 -15.31 -9.44
C GLU A 240 16.62 -13.95 -9.88
N VAL A 241 15.38 -13.93 -10.40
CA VAL A 241 14.75 -12.69 -10.85
C VAL A 241 14.58 -11.70 -9.70
N ALA A 242 14.46 -12.12 -8.44
CA ALA A 242 14.40 -11.20 -7.30
C ALA A 242 15.67 -10.34 -7.14
N ASN A 243 16.86 -10.90 -7.40
CA ASN A 243 18.11 -10.14 -7.36
C ASN A 243 18.19 -9.15 -8.53
N GLN A 244 17.74 -9.58 -9.71
CA GLN A 244 17.68 -8.70 -10.88
C GLN A 244 16.68 -7.56 -10.68
N MET A 245 15.53 -7.82 -10.06
CA MET A 245 14.53 -6.82 -9.66
C MET A 245 15.12 -5.81 -8.68
N LYS A 246 15.79 -6.27 -7.62
CA LYS A 246 16.45 -5.37 -6.64
C LYS A 246 17.45 -4.45 -7.33
N THR A 247 18.33 -5.01 -8.15
CA THR A 247 19.35 -4.24 -8.89
C THR A 247 18.70 -3.21 -9.82
N TYR A 248 17.65 -3.61 -10.55
CA TYR A 248 16.89 -2.73 -11.41
C TYR A 248 16.27 -1.56 -10.64
N PHE A 249 15.55 -1.83 -9.55
CA PHE A 249 14.84 -0.79 -8.80
C PHE A 249 15.77 0.10 -7.96
N ILE A 250 16.93 -0.41 -7.52
CA ILE A 250 17.98 0.43 -6.91
C ILE A 250 18.43 1.50 -7.92
N ASP A 251 18.80 1.12 -9.15
CA ASP A 251 19.25 2.07 -10.18
C ASP A 251 18.22 3.16 -10.49
N ARG A 252 16.92 2.85 -10.40
CA ARG A 252 15.87 3.88 -10.59
C ARG A 252 15.70 4.76 -9.35
N LEU A 253 15.75 4.18 -8.15
CA LEU A 253 15.58 4.91 -6.89
C LEU A 253 16.76 5.83 -6.58
N GLU A 254 17.96 5.55 -7.11
CA GLU A 254 19.16 6.36 -6.88
C GLU A 254 18.95 7.85 -7.21
N GLY A 255 18.24 8.17 -8.30
CA GLY A 255 17.98 9.56 -8.71
C GLY A 255 17.26 10.36 -7.62
N ILE A 256 16.08 9.88 -7.20
CA ILE A 256 15.28 10.54 -6.16
C ILE A 256 15.94 10.45 -4.78
N PHE A 257 16.65 9.35 -4.47
CA PHE A 257 17.39 9.22 -3.23
C PHE A 257 18.50 10.27 -3.11
N ASN A 258 19.25 10.52 -4.19
CA ASN A 258 20.30 11.54 -4.20
C ASN A 258 19.73 12.96 -4.11
N GLU A 259 18.53 13.22 -4.64
CA GLU A 259 17.86 14.52 -4.56
C GLU A 259 17.36 14.82 -3.13
N LEU A 260 16.74 13.81 -2.49
CA LEU A 260 16.19 13.93 -1.14
C LEU A 260 17.27 13.87 -0.05
N GLY A 261 18.28 13.02 -0.23
CA GLY A 261 19.32 12.73 0.76
C GLY A 261 18.77 12.13 2.05
N LEU A 262 19.64 12.01 3.06
CA LEU A 262 19.27 11.56 4.41
C LEU A 262 19.19 12.71 5.43
N GLU A 263 19.34 13.95 4.98
CA GLU A 263 19.30 15.13 5.84
C GLU A 263 18.13 16.04 5.47
N ASP A 264 17.43 16.54 6.48
CA ASP A 264 16.35 17.52 6.32
C ASP A 264 16.93 18.87 5.90
N LYS A 265 16.39 19.47 4.83
CA LYS A 265 16.75 20.82 4.37
C LYS A 265 15.72 21.82 4.92
N SER A 266 16.17 22.95 5.45
CA SER A 266 15.29 23.95 6.07
C SER A 266 14.26 24.56 5.13
N THR A 267 14.52 24.54 3.81
CA THR A 267 13.67 25.15 2.76
C THR A 267 12.80 24.12 2.01
N GLU A 268 12.73 22.87 2.47
CA GLU A 268 12.05 21.82 1.72
C GLU A 268 10.55 21.72 1.99
N GLU A 269 9.80 21.33 0.96
CA GLU A 269 8.37 21.07 1.04
C GLU A 269 8.07 19.82 1.87
N ASN A 270 6.89 19.79 2.52
CA ASN A 270 6.45 18.65 3.33
C ASN A 270 6.40 17.33 2.54
N MET A 271 6.08 17.39 1.24
CA MET A 271 6.08 16.21 0.37
C MET A 271 7.48 15.62 0.18
N SER A 272 8.53 16.45 0.18
CA SER A 272 9.92 15.98 0.12
C SER A 272 10.32 15.26 1.41
N LYS A 273 9.89 15.75 2.57
CA LYS A 273 10.10 15.09 3.88
C LYS A 273 9.43 13.73 3.95
N LEU A 274 8.16 13.65 3.52
CA LEU A 274 7.42 12.39 3.45
C LEU A 274 8.09 11.41 2.48
N GLY A 275 8.54 11.92 1.33
CA GLY A 275 9.30 11.15 0.37
C GLY A 275 10.60 10.59 0.94
N ARG A 276 11.36 11.40 1.69
CA ARG A 276 12.62 10.96 2.32
C ARG A 276 12.43 9.75 3.22
N SER A 277 11.41 9.78 4.08
CA SER A 277 11.10 8.67 5.00
C SER A 277 10.87 7.36 4.27
N SER A 278 10.06 7.40 3.22
CA SER A 278 9.75 6.21 2.44
C SER A 278 10.91 5.76 1.56
N ILE A 279 11.48 6.66 0.76
CA ILE A 279 12.56 6.34 -0.20
C ILE A 279 13.80 5.80 0.52
N SER A 280 14.19 6.40 1.65
CA SER A 280 15.34 5.92 2.44
C SER A 280 15.13 4.49 2.92
N LEU A 281 13.95 4.18 3.50
CA LEU A 281 13.64 2.82 3.95
C LEU A 281 13.63 1.83 2.78
N TRP A 282 13.05 2.21 1.65
CA TRP A 282 12.92 1.35 0.47
C TRP A 282 14.25 1.01 -0.15
N ILE A 283 15.07 2.02 -0.47
CA ILE A 283 16.35 1.82 -1.14
C ILE A 283 17.36 1.09 -0.23
N CYS A 284 17.35 1.38 1.07
CA CYS A 284 18.12 0.62 2.07
C CYS A 284 17.69 -0.85 2.12
N ASN A 285 16.38 -1.13 2.13
CA ASN A 285 15.84 -2.50 2.16
C ASN A 285 16.17 -3.30 0.89
N LEU A 286 16.26 -2.64 -0.27
CA LEU A 286 16.71 -3.30 -1.50
C LEU A 286 18.19 -3.68 -1.45
N GLY A 287 18.99 -3.06 -0.57
CA GLY A 287 20.40 -3.36 -0.38
C GLY A 287 21.37 -2.33 -0.98
N HIS A 288 20.92 -1.09 -1.23
CA HIS A 288 21.83 -0.02 -1.69
C HIS A 288 22.90 0.28 -0.63
N SER A 289 24.16 0.09 -1.00
CA SER A 289 25.31 0.11 -0.06
C SER A 289 25.54 1.46 0.59
N GLY A 290 25.39 2.56 -0.15
CA GLY A 290 25.49 3.90 0.44
C GLY A 290 24.43 4.13 1.52
N CYS A 291 23.20 3.68 1.27
CA CYS A 291 22.07 3.88 2.19
C CYS A 291 22.26 3.05 3.47
N TYR A 292 22.43 1.73 3.34
CA TYR A 292 22.45 0.89 4.55
C TYR A 292 23.72 1.13 5.39
N ASN A 293 24.88 1.41 4.78
CA ASN A 293 26.10 1.69 5.55
C ASN A 293 25.94 2.97 6.39
N GLN A 294 25.40 4.04 5.79
CA GLN A 294 25.14 5.28 6.50
C GLN A 294 24.09 5.09 7.60
N ALA A 295 22.98 4.40 7.29
CA ALA A 295 21.93 4.11 8.26
C ALA A 295 22.44 3.29 9.47
N VAL A 296 23.28 2.28 9.23
CA VAL A 296 23.90 1.47 10.30
C VAL A 296 24.87 2.31 11.14
N ALA A 297 25.69 3.16 10.51
CA ALA A 297 26.61 4.03 11.23
C ALA A 297 25.88 5.03 12.13
N GLU A 298 24.81 5.62 11.62
CA GLU A 298 23.95 6.55 12.36
C GLU A 298 23.29 5.84 13.55
N PHE A 299 22.72 4.66 13.33
CA PHE A 299 22.12 3.85 14.39
C PHE A 299 23.12 3.51 15.50
N ARG A 300 24.32 3.05 15.12
CA ARG A 300 25.38 2.67 16.07
C ARG A 300 25.88 3.83 16.90
N THR A 301 25.92 5.02 16.32
CA THR A 301 26.26 6.25 17.03
C THR A 301 25.17 6.60 18.03
N TRP A 302 23.91 6.59 17.58
CA TRP A 302 22.76 6.94 18.41
C TRP A 302 22.49 5.95 19.56
N ILE A 303 22.48 4.64 19.30
CA ILE A 303 22.08 3.61 20.28
C ILE A 303 23.05 3.51 21.48
N ARG A 304 24.24 4.13 21.40
CA ARG A 304 25.20 4.21 22.51
C ARG A 304 24.85 5.29 23.53
N ALA A 305 24.20 6.35 23.09
CA ALA A 305 23.78 7.47 23.93
C ALA A 305 22.55 8.18 23.33
N PRO A 306 21.35 7.55 23.36
CA PRO A 306 20.12 8.11 22.79
C PRO A 306 19.73 9.47 23.36
N GLU A 307 20.21 9.81 24.55
CA GLU A 307 20.01 11.09 25.23
C GLU A 307 20.93 12.22 24.73
N LYS A 308 21.99 11.88 23.97
CA LYS A 308 23.01 12.84 23.49
C LYS A 308 22.99 13.05 21.98
N SER A 309 22.31 12.19 21.24
CA SER A 309 22.17 12.27 19.79
C SER A 309 20.72 12.04 19.40
N ASN A 310 20.28 12.66 18.31
CA ASN A 310 18.94 12.48 17.79
C ASN A 310 19.01 12.07 16.31
N ILE A 311 18.35 10.97 15.96
CA ILE A 311 18.15 10.60 14.57
C ILE A 311 17.04 11.47 13.98
N PRO A 312 17.26 12.12 12.82
CA PRO A 312 16.23 12.91 12.16
C PRO A 312 14.94 12.09 11.96
N PRO A 313 13.75 12.64 12.30
CA PRO A 313 12.50 11.89 12.24
C PRO A 313 12.22 11.25 10.87
N ASN A 314 12.59 11.94 9.78
CA ASN A 314 12.31 11.51 8.41
C ASN A 314 13.26 10.42 7.87
N ILE A 315 14.20 9.91 8.66
CA ILE A 315 15.03 8.73 8.28
C ILE A 315 15.00 7.63 9.34
N LYS A 316 14.26 7.85 10.43
CA LYS A 316 14.31 7.02 11.64
C LYS A 316 13.95 5.57 11.38
N ASP A 317 12.94 5.33 10.55
CA ASP A 317 12.54 3.97 10.17
C ASP A 317 13.66 3.22 9.44
N ALA A 318 14.36 3.88 8.52
CA ALA A 318 15.50 3.31 7.81
C ALA A 318 16.68 3.05 8.76
N VAL A 319 17.01 4.03 9.61
CA VAL A 319 18.12 3.93 10.57
C VAL A 319 17.90 2.80 11.58
N TYR A 320 16.74 2.77 12.25
CA TYR A 320 16.43 1.71 13.21
C TYR A 320 16.38 0.33 12.53
N CYS A 321 15.68 0.21 11.40
CA CYS A 321 15.55 -1.08 10.73
C CYS A 321 16.89 -1.61 10.22
N MET A 322 17.73 -0.77 9.58
CA MET A 322 19.05 -1.19 9.11
C MET A 322 20.00 -1.50 10.26
N GLY A 323 19.94 -0.71 11.34
CA GLY A 323 20.68 -0.95 12.57
C GLY A 323 20.39 -2.32 13.17
N ILE A 324 19.12 -2.72 13.22
CA ILE A 324 18.71 -4.05 13.70
C ILE A 324 19.01 -5.17 12.69
N LYS A 325 18.80 -4.91 11.39
CA LYS A 325 19.01 -5.89 10.32
C LYS A 325 20.47 -6.35 10.21
N TYR A 326 21.40 -5.42 10.33
CA TYR A 326 22.85 -5.67 10.29
C TYR A 326 23.52 -5.63 11.67
N GLY A 327 22.72 -5.60 12.73
CA GLY A 327 23.17 -5.48 14.10
C GLY A 327 23.31 -6.82 14.82
N SER A 328 23.87 -6.75 16.03
CA SER A 328 24.01 -7.87 16.95
C SER A 328 22.76 -8.04 17.85
N GLY A 329 22.69 -9.17 18.57
CA GLY A 329 21.68 -9.36 19.61
C GLY A 329 21.76 -8.34 20.75
N GLU A 330 22.94 -7.75 20.99
CA GLU A 330 23.12 -6.67 21.96
C GLU A 330 22.45 -5.39 21.47
N GLU A 331 22.65 -5.01 20.20
CA GLU A 331 22.00 -3.85 19.58
C GLU A 331 20.47 -4.00 19.59
N TRP A 332 19.96 -5.20 19.31
CA TRP A 332 18.53 -5.51 19.46
C TRP A 332 18.04 -5.32 20.91
N THR A 333 18.78 -5.86 21.88
CA THR A 333 18.43 -5.76 23.30
C THR A 333 18.41 -4.30 23.77
N ARG A 334 19.40 -3.49 23.35
CA ARG A 334 19.44 -2.06 23.69
C ARG A 334 18.25 -1.30 23.12
N LEU A 335 17.87 -1.58 21.87
CA LEU A 335 16.70 -0.95 21.25
C LEU A 335 15.39 -1.39 21.94
N TRP A 336 15.30 -2.66 22.35
CA TRP A 336 14.18 -3.14 23.16
C TRP A 336 14.11 -2.45 24.53
N GLN A 337 15.24 -2.20 25.20
CA GLN A 337 15.25 -1.43 26.44
C GLN A 337 14.81 0.02 26.21
N TYR A 338 15.25 0.64 25.12
CA TYR A 338 14.80 1.97 24.74
C TYR A 338 13.27 2.03 24.52
N TYR A 339 12.67 1.00 23.91
CA TYR A 339 11.21 0.88 23.80
C TYR A 339 10.49 0.89 25.15
N LEU A 340 11.04 0.16 26.13
CA LEU A 340 10.46 0.06 27.46
C LEU A 340 10.57 1.38 28.25
N THR A 341 11.63 2.16 28.03
CA THR A 341 11.89 3.39 28.79
C THR A 341 11.35 4.66 28.14
N THR A 342 11.23 4.72 26.82
CA THR A 342 10.69 5.90 26.12
C THR A 342 9.21 6.12 26.44
N ASP A 343 8.80 7.38 26.60
CA ASP A 343 7.41 7.80 26.79
C ASP A 343 6.77 8.33 25.50
N LEU A 344 7.58 8.58 24.47
CA LEU A 344 7.13 9.09 23.19
C LEU A 344 6.45 7.99 22.36
N ALA A 345 5.15 8.15 22.11
CA ALA A 345 4.34 7.15 21.40
C ALA A 345 4.83 6.88 19.97
N SER A 346 5.28 7.91 19.24
CA SER A 346 5.83 7.77 17.90
C SER A 346 7.14 6.96 17.89
N GLU A 347 8.00 7.13 18.90
CA GLU A 347 9.22 6.32 19.06
C GLU A 347 8.88 4.85 19.31
N LYS A 348 7.91 4.59 20.19
CA LYS A 348 7.48 3.21 20.45
C LYS A 348 7.03 2.51 19.18
N ILE A 349 6.27 3.18 18.32
CA ILE A 349 5.80 2.62 17.04
C ILE A 349 6.97 2.31 16.10
N ALA A 350 7.88 3.27 15.89
CA ALA A 350 9.04 3.10 15.02
C ALA A 350 9.95 1.96 15.52
N VAL A 351 10.21 1.91 16.82
CA VAL A 351 11.01 0.85 17.44
C VAL A 351 10.33 -0.52 17.31
N MET A 352 9.03 -0.60 17.58
CA MET A 352 8.29 -1.88 17.48
C MET A 352 8.40 -2.47 16.09
N TYR A 353 8.29 -1.65 15.05
CA TYR A 353 8.47 -2.09 13.67
C TYR A 353 9.92 -2.52 13.39
N ALA A 354 10.89 -1.69 13.77
CA ALA A 354 12.31 -1.90 13.47
C ALA A 354 12.91 -3.14 14.16
N LEU A 355 12.48 -3.49 15.38
CA LEU A 355 12.89 -4.72 16.07
C LEU A 355 12.54 -5.99 15.27
N GLY A 356 11.52 -5.90 14.41
CA GLY A 356 11.14 -6.97 13.47
C GLY A 356 12.09 -7.13 12.28
N CYS A 357 12.97 -6.16 12.00
CA CYS A 357 13.93 -6.22 10.90
C CYS A 357 15.13 -7.16 11.15
N SER A 358 15.21 -7.76 12.35
CA SER A 358 16.30 -8.67 12.69
C SER A 358 16.39 -9.82 11.69
N GLN A 359 17.61 -10.31 11.44
CA GLN A 359 17.82 -11.49 10.60
C GLN A 359 17.90 -12.78 11.42
N ASN A 360 17.78 -12.71 12.74
CA ASN A 360 17.88 -13.86 13.64
C ASN A 360 16.48 -14.45 13.94
N GLU A 361 16.21 -15.64 13.41
CA GLU A 361 14.91 -16.32 13.55
C GLU A 361 14.51 -16.56 15.01
N THR A 362 15.47 -16.85 15.91
CA THR A 362 15.20 -17.05 17.33
C THR A 362 14.76 -15.75 18.01
N VAL A 363 15.48 -14.65 17.75
CA VAL A 363 15.12 -13.32 18.28
C VAL A 363 13.72 -12.90 17.80
N LEU A 364 13.40 -13.16 16.53
CA LEU A 364 12.09 -12.84 15.97
C LEU A 364 10.97 -13.70 16.56
N TYR A 365 11.21 -14.99 16.79
CA TYR A 365 10.25 -15.87 17.46
C TYR A 365 9.97 -15.42 18.90
N ASP A 366 11.02 -15.08 19.63
CA ASP A 366 10.91 -14.58 21.00
C ASP A 366 10.19 -13.23 21.03
N TYR A 367 10.47 -12.35 20.07
CA TYR A 367 9.80 -11.07 19.94
C TYR A 367 8.31 -11.24 19.62
N LEU A 368 7.97 -12.11 18.66
CA LEU A 368 6.58 -12.44 18.36
C LEU A 368 5.85 -13.03 19.57
N SER A 369 6.55 -13.83 20.39
CA SER A 369 5.99 -14.37 21.64
C SER A 369 5.66 -13.29 22.68
N LYS A 370 6.28 -12.11 22.62
CA LYS A 370 5.98 -11.00 23.54
C LYS A 370 4.56 -10.48 23.40
N ILE A 371 3.92 -10.57 22.23
CA ILE A 371 2.52 -10.13 22.06
C ILE A 371 1.53 -11.02 22.82
N THR A 372 1.97 -12.21 23.24
CA THR A 372 1.17 -13.13 24.06
C THR A 372 1.51 -13.05 25.54
N ASP A 373 2.53 -12.26 25.90
CA ASP A 373 2.92 -12.02 27.29
C ASP A 373 2.31 -10.69 27.77
N PRO A 374 1.35 -10.73 28.71
CA PRO A 374 0.73 -9.50 29.24
C PRO A 374 1.72 -8.62 30.02
N LYS A 375 2.91 -9.14 30.36
CA LYS A 375 3.98 -8.39 31.04
C LYS A 375 5.03 -7.82 30.09
N SER A 376 4.88 -8.04 28.78
CA SER A 376 5.85 -7.58 27.78
C SER A 376 5.97 -6.05 27.67
N GLY A 377 4.96 -5.31 28.11
CA GLY A 377 4.84 -3.87 27.91
C GLY A 377 4.24 -3.48 26.55
N ILE A 378 3.95 -4.45 25.68
CA ILE A 378 3.30 -4.21 24.39
C ILE A 378 1.80 -4.10 24.59
N ARG A 379 1.19 -3.02 24.10
CA ARG A 379 -0.25 -2.81 24.17
C ARG A 379 -0.94 -3.70 23.14
N SER A 380 -2.11 -4.25 23.49
CA SER A 380 -2.90 -5.11 22.61
C SER A 380 -3.20 -4.47 21.24
N GLN A 381 -3.53 -3.18 21.24
CA GLN A 381 -3.77 -2.41 20.01
C GLN A 381 -2.56 -2.30 19.08
N ASP A 382 -1.34 -2.55 19.57
CA ASP A 382 -0.08 -2.41 18.84
C ASP A 382 0.50 -3.75 18.37
N HIS A 383 -0.14 -4.88 18.72
CA HIS A 383 0.33 -6.22 18.33
C HIS A 383 0.50 -6.38 16.82
N TYR A 384 -0.38 -5.75 16.03
CA TYR A 384 -0.30 -5.79 14.57
C TYR A 384 1.00 -5.16 14.03
N ILE A 385 1.61 -4.20 14.74
CA ILE A 385 2.87 -3.57 14.36
C ILE A 385 4.01 -4.59 14.48
N VAL A 386 4.05 -5.33 15.58
CA VAL A 386 5.02 -6.42 15.82
C VAL A 386 4.86 -7.51 14.77
N ILE A 387 3.63 -7.97 14.55
CA ILE A 387 3.31 -9.01 13.55
C ILE A 387 3.80 -8.56 12.16
N ARG A 388 3.50 -7.32 11.74
CA ARG A 388 3.94 -6.80 10.44
C ARG A 388 5.44 -6.58 10.34
N GLY A 389 6.08 -6.12 11.42
CA GLY A 389 7.54 -5.92 11.47
C GLY A 389 8.28 -7.25 11.34
N VAL A 390 7.90 -8.24 12.16
CA VAL A 390 8.53 -9.57 12.16
C VAL A 390 8.26 -10.28 10.83
N LEU A 391 7.00 -10.41 10.43
CA LEU A 391 6.63 -11.23 9.26
C LEU A 391 6.88 -10.52 7.92
N GLY A 392 7.40 -9.29 7.94
CA GLY A 392 7.79 -8.54 6.73
C GLY A 392 9.07 -9.04 6.07
N GLU A 393 9.84 -9.90 6.75
CA GLU A 393 11.12 -10.43 6.26
C GLU A 393 11.13 -11.97 6.29
N ARG A 394 11.97 -12.59 5.46
CA ARG A 394 12.01 -14.07 5.30
C ARG A 394 12.37 -14.83 6.58
N PRO A 395 13.37 -14.40 7.39
CA PRO A 395 13.62 -15.03 8.69
C PRO A 395 12.40 -14.97 9.63
N GLY A 396 11.67 -13.85 9.59
CA GLY A 396 10.47 -13.69 10.39
C GLY A 396 9.31 -14.56 9.94
N LEU A 397 9.16 -14.82 8.64
CA LEU A 397 8.19 -15.82 8.15
C LEU A 397 8.42 -17.19 8.78
N ARG A 398 9.67 -17.66 8.85
CA ARG A 398 10.02 -18.95 9.48
C ARG A 398 9.74 -18.93 10.97
N ALA A 399 10.07 -17.83 11.65
CA ALA A 399 9.69 -17.61 13.04
C ALA A 399 8.16 -17.64 13.23
N GLY A 400 7.39 -17.08 12.29
CA GLY A 400 5.93 -17.11 12.26
C GLY A 400 5.35 -18.51 12.08
N LEU A 401 5.90 -19.30 11.15
CA LEU A 401 5.51 -20.72 10.98
C LEU A 401 5.76 -21.51 12.26
N LYS A 402 6.94 -21.32 12.88
CA LYS A 402 7.27 -21.94 14.18
C LYS A 402 6.31 -21.48 15.28
N PHE A 403 6.00 -20.19 15.35
CA PHE A 403 5.04 -19.64 16.31
C PHE A 403 3.66 -20.27 16.15
N LEU A 404 3.14 -20.38 14.92
CA LEU A 404 1.86 -21.04 14.66
C LEU A 404 1.89 -22.50 15.12
N LYS A 405 2.98 -23.23 14.83
CA LYS A 405 3.15 -24.61 15.29
C LYS A 405 3.10 -24.73 16.82
N ASP A 406 3.81 -23.85 17.52
CA ASP A 406 4.02 -23.98 18.96
C ASP A 406 2.88 -23.38 19.81
N LYS A 407 2.21 -22.33 19.32
CA LYS A 407 1.32 -21.48 20.13
C LYS A 407 -0.16 -21.56 19.75
N THR A 408 -0.52 -22.07 18.57
CA THR A 408 -1.92 -22.06 18.10
C THR A 408 -2.86 -22.74 19.08
N HIS A 409 -2.51 -23.94 19.57
CA HIS A 409 -3.36 -24.66 20.51
C HIS A 409 -3.57 -23.89 21.81
N SER A 410 -2.50 -23.44 22.47
CA SER A 410 -2.59 -22.73 23.75
C SER A 410 -3.37 -21.42 23.65
N LEU A 411 -3.20 -20.69 22.56
CA LEU A 411 -3.90 -19.43 22.32
C LEU A 411 -5.40 -19.66 22.05
N LEU A 412 -5.77 -20.75 21.37
CA LEU A 412 -7.19 -21.12 21.23
C LEU A 412 -7.81 -21.53 22.55
N GLU A 413 -7.08 -22.19 23.44
CA GLU A 413 -7.56 -22.48 24.80
C GLU A 413 -7.70 -21.22 25.65
N GLU A 414 -6.89 -20.18 25.41
CA GLU A 414 -7.07 -18.86 26.04
C GLU A 414 -8.35 -18.18 25.56
N VAL A 415 -8.63 -18.19 24.25
CA VAL A 415 -9.87 -17.62 23.68
C VAL A 415 -11.12 -18.28 24.27
N LYS A 416 -11.07 -19.58 24.58
CA LYS A 416 -12.18 -20.28 25.25
C LYS A 416 -12.39 -19.83 26.70
N LYS A 417 -11.33 -19.40 27.38
CA LYS A 417 -11.37 -18.97 28.78
C LYS A 417 -11.74 -17.49 28.92
N ASP A 418 -11.38 -16.68 27.93
CA ASP A 418 -11.65 -15.25 27.88
C ASP A 418 -12.03 -14.87 26.44
N GLU A 419 -13.34 -14.74 26.19
CA GLU A 419 -13.87 -14.33 24.89
C GLU A 419 -13.44 -12.91 24.50
N LEU A 420 -12.99 -12.09 25.47
CA LEU A 420 -12.47 -10.74 25.23
C LEU A 420 -10.95 -10.74 24.93
N SER A 421 -10.29 -11.90 24.95
CA SER A 421 -8.86 -12.00 24.60
C SER A 421 -8.63 -11.64 23.13
N ASN A 422 -7.57 -10.86 22.88
CA ASN A 422 -7.12 -10.54 21.53
C ASN A 422 -6.40 -11.72 20.84
N ALA A 423 -6.21 -12.86 21.52
CA ALA A 423 -5.48 -14.01 20.99
C ALA A 423 -6.08 -14.52 19.65
N GLY A 424 -7.40 -14.55 19.52
CA GLY A 424 -8.08 -14.97 18.29
C GLY A 424 -7.78 -14.05 17.09
N GLU A 425 -7.87 -12.73 17.29
CA GLU A 425 -7.55 -11.75 16.26
C GLU A 425 -6.06 -11.73 15.90
N ASN A 426 -5.18 -11.87 16.90
CA ASN A 426 -3.74 -12.00 16.68
C ASN A 426 -3.43 -13.26 15.84
N LEU A 427 -4.06 -14.40 16.13
CA LEU A 427 -3.91 -15.61 15.34
C LEU A 427 -4.39 -15.40 13.90
N LYS A 428 -5.57 -14.82 13.68
CA LYS A 428 -6.06 -14.49 12.32
C LYS A 428 -5.08 -13.59 11.56
N SER A 429 -4.53 -12.59 12.23
CA SER A 429 -3.54 -11.67 11.66
C SER A 429 -2.22 -12.37 11.31
N ILE A 430 -1.69 -13.22 12.20
CA ILE A 430 -0.48 -14.01 11.93
C ILE A 430 -0.72 -15.01 10.80
N ILE A 431 -1.83 -15.74 10.81
CA ILE A 431 -2.18 -16.73 9.77
C ILE A 431 -2.20 -16.05 8.39
N SER A 432 -2.92 -14.94 8.27
CA SER A 432 -3.02 -14.21 7.00
C SER A 432 -1.69 -13.59 6.58
N THR A 433 -0.90 -13.05 7.51
CA THR A 433 0.39 -12.42 7.20
C THR A 433 1.46 -13.47 6.84
N VAL A 434 1.54 -14.59 7.57
CA VAL A 434 2.40 -15.74 7.22
C VAL A 434 2.00 -16.26 5.84
N GLY A 435 0.70 -16.48 5.59
CA GLY A 435 0.22 -16.92 4.29
C GLY A 435 0.59 -15.96 3.16
N ALA A 436 0.51 -14.65 3.40
CA ALA A 436 0.93 -13.64 2.45
C ALA A 436 2.45 -13.71 2.12
N GLY A 437 3.29 -14.20 3.04
CA GLY A 437 4.73 -14.35 2.81
C GLY A 437 5.21 -15.69 2.21
N ILE A 438 4.34 -16.70 2.12
CA ILE A 438 4.70 -18.03 1.57
C ILE A 438 5.07 -17.92 0.09
N SER A 439 6.29 -18.35 -0.25
CA SER A 439 6.82 -18.25 -1.62
C SER A 439 7.33 -19.58 -2.19
N SER A 440 7.30 -20.66 -1.39
CA SER A 440 7.67 -22.01 -1.84
C SER A 440 6.62 -23.07 -1.51
N LYS A 441 6.63 -24.18 -2.28
CA LYS A 441 5.76 -25.33 -2.02
C LYS A 441 6.05 -25.96 -0.66
N ASP A 442 7.31 -25.95 -0.22
CA ASP A 442 7.69 -26.48 1.10
C ASP A 442 7.12 -25.64 2.24
N GLU A 443 7.14 -24.32 2.11
CA GLU A 443 6.51 -23.40 3.08
C GLU A 443 5.00 -23.58 3.12
N LEU A 444 4.35 -23.76 1.95
CA LEU A 444 2.93 -24.07 1.87
C LEU A 444 2.61 -25.39 2.57
N ASN A 445 3.37 -26.45 2.28
CA ASN A 445 3.16 -27.77 2.91
C ASN A 445 3.31 -27.69 4.43
N GLN A 446 4.31 -26.96 4.93
CA GLN A 446 4.48 -26.71 6.36
C GLN A 446 3.28 -25.96 6.96
N PHE A 447 2.88 -24.86 6.33
CA PHE A 447 1.73 -24.06 6.77
C PHE A 447 0.44 -24.87 6.82
N THR A 448 0.15 -25.63 5.76
CA THR A 448 -1.01 -26.53 5.72
C THR A 448 -0.92 -27.59 6.81
N SER A 449 0.21 -28.28 6.95
CA SER A 449 0.39 -29.31 7.98
C SER A 449 0.21 -28.79 9.40
N ILE A 450 0.64 -27.54 9.69
CA ILE A 450 0.46 -26.91 11.00
C ILE A 450 -1.02 -26.64 11.28
N LEU A 451 -1.79 -26.25 10.26
CA LEU A 451 -3.13 -25.70 10.40
C LEU A 451 -4.28 -26.65 10.03
N THR A 452 -4.00 -27.81 9.42
CA THR A 452 -5.02 -28.80 9.01
C THR A 452 -5.96 -29.17 10.16
N GLY A 453 -5.43 -29.38 11.37
CA GLY A 453 -6.24 -29.71 12.55
C GLY A 453 -7.20 -28.60 13.01
N TYR A 454 -7.06 -27.37 12.49
CA TYR A 454 -7.81 -26.19 12.92
C TYR A 454 -8.73 -25.63 11.83
N GLN A 455 -8.84 -26.24 10.65
CA GLN A 455 -9.65 -25.70 9.54
C GLN A 455 -11.15 -25.59 9.86
N SER A 456 -11.65 -26.43 10.76
CA SER A 456 -13.05 -26.40 11.24
C SER A 456 -13.22 -25.60 12.55
N ASN A 457 -12.17 -24.94 13.05
CA ASN A 457 -12.25 -24.16 14.28
C ASN A 457 -13.10 -22.91 14.07
N PRO A 458 -14.05 -22.58 14.97
CA PRO A 458 -14.96 -21.45 14.78
C PRO A 458 -14.26 -20.08 14.82
N THR A 459 -13.13 -19.97 15.51
CA THR A 459 -12.37 -18.71 15.64
C THR A 459 -11.50 -18.45 14.42
N ILE A 460 -10.73 -19.45 13.97
CA ILE A 460 -9.69 -19.24 12.95
C ILE A 460 -9.89 -19.99 11.64
N GLY A 461 -10.81 -20.96 11.57
CA GLY A 461 -11.00 -21.84 10.41
C GLY A 461 -11.27 -21.09 9.10
N ALA A 462 -12.16 -20.09 9.14
CA ALA A 462 -12.44 -19.24 7.98
C ALA A 462 -11.21 -18.48 7.48
N SER A 463 -10.36 -17.98 8.40
CA SER A 463 -9.12 -17.29 8.05
C SER A 463 -8.11 -18.24 7.42
N ILE A 464 -7.97 -19.46 7.96
CA ILE A 464 -7.10 -20.51 7.41
C ILE A 464 -7.53 -20.85 5.98
N ASN A 465 -8.80 -21.17 5.78
CA ASN A 465 -9.31 -21.61 4.47
C ASN A 465 -9.18 -20.51 3.43
N LYS A 466 -9.57 -19.27 3.77
CA LYS A 466 -9.38 -18.10 2.91
C LYS A 466 -7.91 -17.89 2.53
N THR A 467 -7.02 -18.02 3.51
CA THR A 467 -5.57 -17.86 3.30
C THR A 467 -5.00 -18.96 2.39
N LEU A 468 -5.40 -20.22 2.59
CA LEU A 468 -4.98 -21.34 1.75
C LEU A 468 -5.42 -21.16 0.29
N THR A 469 -6.67 -20.77 0.06
CA THR A 469 -7.19 -20.45 -1.28
C THR A 469 -6.34 -19.36 -1.95
N HIS A 470 -6.11 -18.24 -1.25
CA HIS A 470 -5.29 -17.15 -1.79
C HIS A 470 -3.85 -17.58 -2.12
N ILE A 471 -3.24 -18.43 -1.29
CA ILE A 471 -1.89 -18.94 -1.57
C ILE A 471 -1.91 -19.78 -2.85
N GLN A 472 -2.86 -20.71 -2.99
CA GLN A 472 -2.96 -21.58 -4.17
C GLN A 472 -3.17 -20.79 -5.47
N GLU A 473 -4.04 -19.79 -5.44
CA GLU A 473 -4.29 -18.88 -6.57
C GLU A 473 -3.01 -18.11 -6.95
N ARG A 474 -2.28 -17.57 -5.95
CA ARG A 474 -1.02 -16.86 -6.19
C ARG A 474 0.07 -17.76 -6.78
N PHE A 475 0.21 -19.00 -6.30
CA PHE A 475 1.21 -19.93 -6.84
C PHE A 475 0.93 -20.28 -8.30
N THR A 476 -0.34 -20.49 -8.63
CA THR A 476 -0.77 -20.75 -10.00
C THR A 476 -0.45 -19.55 -10.90
N ARG A 477 -0.74 -18.34 -10.44
CA ARG A 477 -0.49 -17.11 -11.21
C ARG A 477 0.99 -16.77 -11.37
N SER A 478 1.76 -16.82 -10.29
CA SER A 478 3.19 -16.49 -10.32
C SER A 478 3.99 -17.40 -11.27
N ALA A 479 3.62 -18.68 -11.37
CA ALA A 479 4.22 -19.60 -12.32
C ALA A 479 4.04 -19.16 -13.79
N ASN A 480 2.94 -18.48 -14.12
CA ASN A 480 2.65 -18.00 -15.47
C ASN A 480 3.53 -16.80 -15.87
N HIS A 481 3.96 -15.99 -14.90
CA HIS A 481 4.71 -14.75 -15.17
C HIS A 481 6.21 -14.86 -14.95
N GLN A 482 6.69 -15.87 -14.21
CA GLN A 482 8.09 -15.99 -13.85
C GLN A 482 9.04 -15.86 -15.05
N LYS A 483 8.78 -16.62 -16.13
CA LYS A 483 9.63 -16.60 -17.34
C LYS A 483 9.64 -15.24 -18.04
N ALA A 484 8.49 -14.57 -18.08
CA ALA A 484 8.36 -13.23 -18.66
C ALA A 484 9.17 -12.20 -17.87
N LEU A 485 9.07 -12.26 -16.54
CA LEU A 485 9.84 -11.39 -15.63
C LEU A 485 11.34 -11.67 -15.72
N GLU A 486 11.76 -12.93 -15.68
CA GLU A 486 13.17 -13.33 -15.85
C GLU A 486 13.75 -12.82 -17.16
N LYS A 487 13.02 -12.97 -18.27
CA LYS A 487 13.43 -12.46 -19.58
C LYS A 487 13.54 -10.94 -19.58
N TRP A 488 12.54 -10.24 -19.02
CA TRP A 488 12.49 -8.79 -19.03
C TRP A 488 13.60 -8.18 -18.16
N PHE A 489 13.73 -8.62 -16.90
CA PHE A 489 14.78 -8.13 -16.01
C PHE A 489 16.18 -8.55 -16.48
N GLY A 490 16.35 -9.79 -16.97
CA GLY A 490 17.62 -10.23 -17.54
C GLY A 490 18.12 -9.37 -18.71
N ALA A 491 17.22 -8.80 -19.51
CA ALA A 491 17.57 -7.90 -20.61
C ALA A 491 17.74 -6.42 -20.20
N ASN A 492 17.27 -6.02 -19.02
CA ASN A 492 17.15 -4.61 -18.62
C ASN A 492 17.87 -4.26 -17.30
N THR A 493 18.57 -5.23 -16.70
CA THR A 493 19.41 -5.02 -15.53
C THR A 493 20.88 -4.94 -15.95
N PRO A 494 21.67 -3.96 -15.48
CA PRO A 494 23.11 -3.91 -15.72
C PRO A 494 23.77 -5.20 -15.22
N SER A 495 24.71 -5.76 -15.98
CA SER A 495 25.50 -6.91 -15.51
C SER A 495 26.43 -6.48 -14.39
N THR A 496 26.00 -6.62 -13.13
CA THR A 496 26.86 -6.41 -11.96
C THR A 496 27.35 -7.74 -11.43
N THR A 497 28.63 -8.03 -11.61
CA THR A 497 29.33 -9.11 -10.88
C THR A 497 29.57 -8.63 -9.45
N PRO A 498 29.05 -9.28 -8.39
CA PRO A 498 29.33 -8.86 -7.02
C PRO A 498 30.65 -9.46 -6.53
N SER A 499 31.61 -8.63 -6.11
CA SER A 499 32.71 -9.07 -5.24
C SER A 499 32.21 -9.10 -3.78
N PRO A 500 32.28 -10.25 -3.09
CA PRO A 500 31.87 -10.31 -1.69
C PRO A 500 32.98 -9.74 -0.80
N THR A 501 32.70 -8.65 -0.09
CA THR A 501 33.58 -8.19 1.00
C THR A 501 32.78 -8.18 2.29
N THR A 502 33.02 -9.18 3.14
CA THR A 502 32.49 -9.27 4.50
C THR A 502 33.38 -8.46 5.44
N PRO A 503 32.89 -7.50 6.23
CA PRO A 503 33.67 -6.91 7.31
C PRO A 503 33.68 -7.82 8.54
N SER A 504 34.88 -8.19 8.99
CA SER A 504 35.16 -8.93 10.21
C SER A 504 34.80 -8.11 11.47
N GLN A 505 34.09 -8.72 12.42
CA GLN A 505 33.90 -8.19 13.76
C GLN A 505 35.06 -8.65 14.67
N SER A 506 35.61 -7.74 15.46
CA SER A 506 36.44 -8.06 16.64
C SER A 506 35.86 -7.38 17.89
N PRO A 507 35.70 -8.10 19.02
CA PRO A 507 35.02 -7.60 20.23
C PRO A 507 36.01 -7.16 21.32
N LEU A 508 35.61 -6.21 22.18
CA LEU A 508 36.27 -5.90 23.46
C LEU A 508 35.27 -5.20 24.42
N PRO A 509 35.49 -5.12 25.76
CA PRO A 509 34.92 -6.01 26.77
C PRO A 509 34.11 -5.30 27.88
N THR A 510 33.48 -6.13 28.71
CA THR A 510 32.54 -5.89 29.83
C THR A 510 33.15 -5.41 31.15
N HIS A 511 32.43 -4.54 31.90
CA HIS A 511 32.08 -4.56 33.35
C HIS A 511 31.81 -3.14 33.92
N PRO A 512 31.23 -2.94 35.13
CA PRO A 512 30.01 -3.49 35.72
C PRO A 512 29.06 -2.39 36.29
N THR A 513 27.87 -2.85 36.69
CA THR A 513 26.68 -2.24 37.31
C THR A 513 26.84 -1.41 38.60
N SER A 514 25.94 -0.43 38.78
CA SER A 514 25.35 -0.10 40.10
C SER A 514 23.94 0.52 39.99
N HIS A 515 22.96 -0.12 40.63
CA HIS A 515 21.60 0.40 40.90
C HIS A 515 21.58 1.42 42.05
N PRO A 516 20.55 2.28 42.15
CA PRO A 516 19.56 2.06 43.21
C PRO A 516 18.08 2.33 42.82
N THR A 517 17.23 1.90 43.76
CA THR A 517 15.79 1.58 43.78
C THR A 517 14.81 2.73 44.08
N HIS A 518 13.61 2.57 43.51
CA HIS A 518 12.23 2.87 43.98
C HIS A 518 11.82 4.26 44.50
N ALA A 519 10.73 4.79 43.93
CA ALA A 519 9.48 5.08 44.66
C ALA A 519 8.28 5.29 43.71
N THR A 520 7.14 4.77 44.16
CA THR A 520 5.84 4.61 43.48
C THR A 520 4.95 5.84 43.68
N THR A 521 4.10 6.21 42.71
CA THR A 521 2.81 6.87 43.00
C THR A 521 1.82 6.79 41.83
N GLN A 522 0.54 6.88 42.18
CA GLN A 522 -0.63 6.33 41.52
C GLN A 522 -1.21 7.15 40.35
N LYS A 523 -2.00 6.41 39.56
CA LYS A 523 -2.84 6.76 38.40
C LYS A 523 -4.04 7.65 38.78
N PRO A 524 -4.62 8.37 37.81
CA PRO A 524 -6.03 8.10 37.49
C PRO A 524 -6.32 7.93 36.00
N SER A 525 -7.47 7.31 35.78
CA SER A 525 -8.07 6.74 34.58
C SER A 525 -8.80 7.72 33.67
N GLY A 526 -8.92 7.35 32.40
CA GLY A 526 -10.15 7.53 31.63
C GLY A 526 -9.95 8.19 30.26
N ALA A 527 -10.09 7.41 29.17
CA ALA A 527 -10.94 7.75 28.03
C ALA A 527 -10.89 6.68 26.93
N THR A 528 -12.04 6.53 26.29
CA THR A 528 -12.54 5.47 25.42
C THR A 528 -12.04 5.49 23.98
N GLY A 529 -11.58 4.31 23.54
CA GLY A 529 -11.83 3.61 22.26
C GLY A 529 -12.35 4.35 21.02
N LEU A 530 -11.57 4.28 19.94
CA LEU A 530 -12.03 4.42 18.56
C LEU A 530 -11.47 3.28 17.71
N ARG A 531 -12.37 2.65 16.93
CA ARG A 531 -12.19 1.40 16.17
C ARG A 531 -11.36 1.58 14.90
N GLN A 532 -10.57 0.57 14.58
CA GLN A 532 -9.72 0.45 13.37
C GLN A 532 -10.54 0.13 12.12
N PHE A 533 -10.15 0.73 10.98
CA PHE A 533 -10.59 0.38 9.63
C PHE A 533 -9.40 -0.11 8.77
N ALA A 534 -9.69 -1.02 7.84
CA ALA A 534 -8.73 -1.80 7.06
C ALA A 534 -7.92 -1.00 6.00
N PRO A 535 -6.71 -1.44 5.60
CA PRO A 535 -5.70 -0.57 4.99
C PRO A 535 -5.75 -0.46 3.45
N SER A 536 -6.53 -1.28 2.75
CA SER A 536 -6.41 -1.39 1.29
C SER A 536 -7.07 -0.25 0.51
N VAL A 537 -7.92 0.55 1.16
CA VAL A 537 -8.61 1.71 0.56
C VAL A 537 -7.90 3.03 0.90
N MET A 538 -6.96 3.02 1.86
CA MET A 538 -6.26 4.24 2.28
C MET A 538 -5.25 4.76 1.26
N VAL A 539 -4.74 3.94 0.33
CA VAL A 539 -3.67 4.39 -0.59
C VAL A 539 -4.16 5.49 -1.53
N ALA A 540 -5.38 5.38 -2.08
CA ALA A 540 -5.96 6.42 -2.94
C ALA A 540 -6.55 7.59 -2.14
N THR A 541 -7.23 7.32 -1.03
CA THR A 541 -7.87 8.36 -0.21
C THR A 541 -6.84 9.21 0.56
N ALA A 542 -5.74 8.61 1.04
CA ALA A 542 -4.67 9.36 1.69
C ALA A 542 -3.89 10.23 0.70
N LEU A 543 -3.70 9.80 -0.55
CA LEU A 543 -3.08 10.63 -1.58
C LEU A 543 -3.93 11.85 -1.94
N VAL A 544 -5.26 11.71 -2.04
CA VAL A 544 -6.17 12.83 -2.30
C VAL A 544 -6.26 13.79 -1.10
N VAL A 545 -6.23 13.27 0.12
CA VAL A 545 -6.24 14.10 1.35
C VAL A 545 -4.89 14.82 1.53
N LEU A 546 -3.76 14.16 1.32
CA LEU A 546 -2.42 14.76 1.47
C LEU A 546 -2.14 15.83 0.40
N VAL A 547 -2.60 15.65 -0.84
CA VAL A 547 -2.41 16.64 -1.91
C VAL A 547 -3.31 17.87 -1.73
N ARG A 548 -4.50 17.74 -1.12
CA ARG A 548 -5.35 18.91 -0.82
C ARG A 548 -4.83 19.79 0.30
N PHE A 549 -4.15 19.23 1.31
CA PHE A 549 -3.54 20.03 2.39
C PHE A 549 -2.14 20.59 2.05
N GLY A 550 -1.53 20.14 0.94
CA GLY A 550 -0.27 20.69 0.44
C GLY A 550 -0.41 21.88 -0.52
N GLN A 551 -1.64 22.28 -0.88
CA GLN A 551 -1.92 23.40 -1.79
C GLN A 551 -2.72 24.55 -1.14
N SER A 552 -2.85 24.57 0.18
CA SER A 552 -3.45 25.68 0.94
C SER A 552 -2.40 26.51 1.66
#